data_AF-A0A0F9F174-F1
#
_entry.id   AF-A0A0F9F174-F1
#
_cell.length_a   1.000
_cell.length_b   1.000
_cell.length_c   1.000
_cell.angle_alpha   90.00
_cell.angle_beta   90.00
_cell.angle_gamma   90.00
#
_symmetry.space_group_name_H-M   'P 1'
#
loop_
_entity.id
_entity.type
_entity.pdbx_description
1 polymer ?
#
loop_
_entity_poly.entity_id
_entity_poly.type
_entity_poly.pdbx_seq_one_letter_code
_entity_poly.pdbx_strand_id
1 'polypeptide(L)'
;MSKEASIEENPPTEFRTDQTPIAAYLITEGFTLLDTEKNARGFTEFIFQNDNKYIAEYARKFELDEAMVSAASYIRNYQDLIKRIKRGW
;
A
#
# COMPACT_ATOMS: atom_id res chain seq x y z
N MET A 1 -34.78 -16.52 -10.15
CA MET A 1 -33.88 -16.98 -9.08
C MET A 1 -32.74 -15.98 -9.00
N SER A 2 -32.86 -15.00 -8.11
CA SER A 2 -31.81 -13.99 -7.90
C SER A 2 -30.68 -14.64 -7.13
N LYS A 3 -29.51 -14.78 -7.74
CA LYS A 3 -28.28 -15.07 -7.00
C LYS A 3 -27.85 -13.75 -6.37
N GLU A 4 -28.30 -13.52 -5.15
CA GLU A 4 -27.70 -12.52 -4.28
C GLU A 4 -26.24 -12.95 -4.09
N ALA A 5 -25.33 -12.16 -4.65
CA ALA A 5 -23.91 -12.31 -4.38
C ALA A 5 -23.73 -12.14 -2.88
N SER A 6 -23.38 -13.23 -2.20
CA SER A 6 -23.03 -13.22 -0.78
C SER A 6 -21.93 -12.19 -0.57
N ILE A 7 -22.29 -11.08 0.06
CA ILE A 7 -21.36 -10.04 0.51
C ILE A 7 -20.48 -10.74 1.53
N GLU A 8 -19.18 -10.81 1.23
CA GLU A 8 -18.17 -11.43 2.08
C GLU A 8 -18.20 -10.75 3.47
N GLU A 9 -18.69 -11.48 4.48
CA GLU A 9 -19.17 -10.93 5.76
C GLU A 9 -18.07 -10.44 6.71
N ASN A 10 -16.80 -10.42 6.31
CA ASN A 10 -15.75 -9.81 7.10
C ASN A 10 -14.79 -9.05 6.18
N PRO A 11 -14.55 -7.75 6.40
CA PRO A 11 -13.51 -7.05 5.66
C PRO A 11 -12.18 -7.77 5.91
N PRO A 12 -11.33 -7.94 4.87
CA PRO A 12 -10.04 -8.59 5.04
C PRO A 12 -9.27 -7.87 6.15
N THR A 13 -8.76 -8.61 7.14
CA THR A 13 -8.02 -8.05 8.29
C THR A 13 -6.68 -7.44 7.90
N GLU A 14 -6.26 -7.63 6.66
CA GLU A 14 -4.99 -7.17 6.10
C GLU A 14 -5.21 -6.45 4.79
N PHE A 15 -4.43 -5.39 4.57
CA PHE A 15 -4.28 -4.77 3.27
C PHE A 15 -2.94 -5.18 2.69
N ARG A 16 -2.93 -5.59 1.42
CA ARG A 16 -1.74 -6.12 0.74
C ARG A 16 -1.49 -5.34 -0.53
N THR A 17 -0.24 -4.95 -0.75
CA THR A 17 0.16 -4.26 -1.98
C THR A 17 1.58 -4.66 -2.37
N ASP A 18 1.82 -4.94 -3.66
CA ASP A 18 3.17 -5.07 -4.23
C ASP A 18 3.69 -3.74 -4.78
N GLN A 19 2.88 -2.68 -4.69
CA GLN A 19 3.29 -1.32 -5.03
C GLN A 19 4.08 -0.70 -3.89
N THR A 20 5.39 -0.73 -4.05
CA THR A 20 6.35 -0.06 -3.18
C THR A 20 5.97 1.42 -2.92
N PRO A 21 5.49 2.18 -3.93
CA PRO A 21 4.94 3.51 -3.74
C PRO A 21 3.82 3.64 -2.68
N ILE A 22 2.76 2.85 -2.85
CA ILE A 22 1.61 2.86 -1.95
C ILE A 22 2.06 2.48 -0.53
N ALA A 23 2.90 1.44 -0.41
CA ALA A 23 3.41 1.01 0.88
C ALA A 23 4.18 2.12 1.62
N ALA A 24 5.05 2.84 0.91
CA ALA A 24 5.77 3.97 1.47
C ALA A 24 4.83 5.09 1.95
N TYR A 25 3.82 5.42 1.14
CA TYR A 25 2.82 6.43 1.50
C TYR A 25 2.04 6.04 2.76
N LEU A 26 1.56 4.80 2.83
CA LEU A 26 0.83 4.29 4.00
C LEU A 26 1.70 4.33 5.27
N ILE A 27 2.99 3.99 5.19
CA ILE A 27 3.91 4.13 6.32
C ILE A 27 4.02 5.60 6.76
N THR A 28 4.09 6.56 5.83
CA THR A 28 4.16 7.99 6.17
C THR A 28 2.87 8.53 6.80
N GLU A 29 1.72 7.96 6.46
CA GLU A 29 0.42 8.27 7.07
C GLU A 29 0.21 7.55 8.42
N GLY A 30 1.19 6.75 8.86
CA GLY A 30 1.22 6.12 10.18
C GLY A 30 0.59 4.72 10.24
N PHE A 31 0.33 4.07 9.10
CA PHE A 31 -0.16 2.70 9.07
C PHE A 31 0.94 1.70 9.45
N THR A 32 0.57 0.70 10.25
CA THR A 32 1.51 -0.35 10.71
C THR A 32 1.75 -1.38 9.61
N LEU A 33 3.00 -1.47 9.15
CA LEU A 33 3.48 -2.59 8.33
C LEU A 33 3.65 -3.82 9.24
N LEU A 34 2.92 -4.89 8.94
CA LEU A 34 2.99 -6.15 9.68
C LEU A 34 4.14 -7.02 9.20
N ASP A 35 4.25 -7.20 7.88
CA ASP A 35 5.26 -8.06 7.27
C ASP A 35 5.52 -7.69 5.80
N THR A 36 6.58 -8.27 5.24
CA THR A 36 6.88 -8.25 3.80
C THR A 36 7.18 -9.64 3.30
N GLU A 37 6.43 -10.11 2.30
CA GLU A 37 6.61 -11.45 1.74
C GLU A 37 6.81 -11.43 0.22
N LYS A 38 7.13 -12.58 -0.37
CA LYS A 38 7.21 -12.74 -1.83
C LYS A 38 5.91 -13.34 -2.34
N ASN A 39 5.22 -12.62 -3.23
CA ASN A 39 4.04 -13.17 -3.88
C ASN A 39 4.41 -14.23 -4.93
N ALA A 40 3.40 -14.91 -5.50
CA ALA A 40 3.58 -15.97 -6.48
C ALA A 40 4.35 -15.53 -7.75
N ARG A 41 4.46 -14.22 -8.00
CA ARG A 41 5.19 -13.62 -9.12
C ARG A 41 6.63 -13.22 -8.74
N GLY A 42 7.03 -13.41 -7.48
CA GLY A 42 8.36 -13.05 -6.97
C GLY A 42 8.52 -11.57 -6.58
N PHE A 43 7.44 -10.78 -6.65
CA PHE A 43 7.46 -9.39 -6.18
C PHE A 43 7.35 -9.35 -4.66
N THR A 44 7.95 -8.33 -4.06
CA THR A 44 7.78 -8.06 -2.62
C THR A 44 6.39 -7.48 -2.40
N GLU A 45 5.60 -8.14 -1.58
CA GLU A 45 4.28 -7.72 -1.13
C GLU A 45 4.41 -7.17 0.29
N PHE A 46 3.80 -6.00 0.52
CA PHE A 46 3.75 -5.31 1.80
C PHE A 46 2.40 -5.56 2.45
N ILE A 47 2.40 -6.10 3.67
CA ILE A 47 1.19 -6.48 4.39
C ILE A 47 0.99 -5.48 5.53
N PHE A 48 -0.12 -4.76 5.49
CA PHE A 48 -0.51 -3.78 6.50
C PHE A 48 -1.67 -4.33 7.33
N GLN A 49 -1.70 -3.95 8.60
CA GLN A 49 -2.88 -4.19 9.42
C GLN A 49 -4.05 -3.39 8.83
N ASN A 50 -5.16 -4.05 8.53
CA ASN A 50 -6.39 -3.37 8.15
C ASN A 50 -7.21 -3.04 9.41
N ASP A 51 -6.57 -2.33 10.34
CA ASP A 51 -7.20 -1.80 11.55
C ASP A 51 -8.13 -0.61 11.25
N ASN A 52 -8.06 -0.10 10.03
CA ASN A 52 -8.67 1.16 9.64
C ASN A 52 -9.36 1.04 8.28
N LYS A 53 -10.69 1.25 8.30
CA LYS A 53 -11.55 1.30 7.10
C LYS A 53 -11.09 2.30 6.02
N TYR A 54 -10.18 3.24 6.36
CA TYR A 54 -9.67 4.26 5.46
C TYR A 54 -8.41 3.82 4.68
N ILE A 55 -7.77 2.67 4.95
CA ILE A 55 -6.55 2.27 4.24
C ILE A 55 -6.76 2.22 2.71
N ALA A 56 -7.92 1.73 2.28
CA ALA A 56 -8.33 1.73 0.88
C ALA A 56 -8.57 3.15 0.34
N GLU A 57 -9.08 4.08 1.15
CA GLU A 57 -9.25 5.48 0.77
C GLU A 57 -7.90 6.17 0.57
N TYR A 58 -6.92 5.91 1.45
CA TYR A 58 -5.56 6.45 1.34
C TYR A 58 -4.82 5.87 0.13
N ALA A 59 -4.92 4.57 -0.12
CA ALA A 59 -4.37 3.96 -1.33
C ALA A 59 -5.01 4.58 -2.59
N ARG A 60 -6.33 4.81 -2.59
CA ARG A 60 -7.01 5.48 -3.71
C ARG A 60 -6.63 6.95 -3.87
N LYS A 61 -6.45 7.69 -2.76
CA LYS A 61 -5.93 9.06 -2.78
C LYS A 61 -4.54 9.11 -3.37
N PHE A 62 -3.68 8.17 -2.98
CA PHE A 62 -2.35 8.02 -3.57
C PHE A 62 -2.41 7.85 -5.09
N GLU A 63 -3.25 6.93 -5.60
CA GLU A 63 -3.39 6.72 -7.05
C GLU A 63 -3.92 7.96 -7.79
N LEU A 64 -4.82 8.73 -7.16
CA LEU A 64 -5.34 9.98 -7.70
C LEU A 64 -4.28 11.11 -7.67
N ASP A 65 -3.54 11.22 -6.58
CA ASP A 65 -2.46 12.19 -6.43
C ASP A 65 -1.29 11.85 -7.37
N GLU A 66 -1.00 10.58 -7.62
CA GLU A 66 -0.01 10.11 -8.60
C GLU A 66 -0.47 10.39 -10.04
N ALA A 67 -1.77 10.31 -10.33
CA ALA A 67 -2.33 10.79 -11.60
C ALA A 67 -2.19 12.32 -11.76
N MET A 68 -2.11 13.07 -10.66
CA MET A 68 -1.95 14.53 -10.65
C MET A 68 -0.49 15.00 -10.54
N VAL A 69 0.41 14.21 -9.96
CA VAL A 69 1.82 14.51 -9.73
C VAL A 69 2.67 13.59 -10.59
N SER A 70 3.37 14.13 -11.59
CA SER A 70 4.13 13.32 -12.56
C SER A 70 5.06 12.30 -11.87
N ALA A 71 5.11 11.07 -12.41
CA ALA A 71 5.94 9.96 -11.93
C ALA A 71 7.39 10.33 -11.55
N ALA A 72 7.95 11.39 -12.16
CA ALA A 72 9.28 11.90 -11.88
C ALA A 72 9.49 12.49 -10.46
N SER A 73 8.44 13.02 -9.82
CA SER A 73 8.51 13.49 -8.43
C SER A 73 8.43 12.32 -7.46
N TYR A 74 7.64 11.31 -7.80
CA TYR A 74 7.48 10.11 -6.99
C TYR A 74 8.77 9.29 -6.94
N ILE A 75 9.40 9.04 -8.09
CA ILE A 75 10.70 8.36 -8.17
C ILE A 75 11.76 9.05 -7.30
N ARG A 76 11.75 10.39 -7.22
CA ARG A 76 12.68 11.14 -6.37
C ARG A 76 12.44 10.90 -4.88
N ASN A 77 11.20 11.00 -4.42
CA ASN A 77 10.85 10.71 -3.03
C ASN A 77 11.16 9.24 -2.67
N TYR A 78 10.90 8.33 -3.60
CA TYR A 78 11.19 6.91 -3.46
C TYR A 78 12.70 6.64 -3.35
N GLN A 79 13.50 7.27 -4.21
CA GLN A 79 14.96 7.20 -4.14
C GLN A 79 15.49 7.77 -2.82
N ASP A 80 14.90 8.84 -2.31
CA ASP A 80 15.32 9.44 -1.05
C ASP A 80 14.93 8.59 0.16
N LEU A 81 13.77 7.92 0.14
CA LEU A 81 13.40 6.93 1.14
C LEU A 81 14.37 5.74 1.15
N ILE A 82 14.69 5.17 -0.03
CA ILE A 82 15.69 4.10 -0.16
C ILE A 82 17.05 4.55 0.40
N LYS A 83 17.48 5.78 0.11
CA LYS A 83 18.75 6.33 0.64
C LYS A 83 18.71 6.44 2.17
N ARG A 84 17.58 6.80 2.77
CA ARG A 84 17.43 6.89 4.23
C ARG A 84 17.51 5.51 4.88
N ILE A 85 16.81 4.52 4.35
CA ILE A 85 16.87 3.12 4.80
C ILE A 85 18.30 2.58 4.69
N LYS A 86 18.98 2.80 3.56
CA LYS A 86 20.38 2.36 3.37
C LYS A 86 21.39 3.04 4.29
N ARG A 87 21.07 4.22 4.81
CA ARG A 87 21.93 4.96 5.75
C ARG A 87 21.75 4.53 7.20
N GLY A 88 20.88 3.55 7.47
CA GLY A 88 20.72 2.97 8.81
C GLY A 88 20.02 3.90 9.79
N TRP A 89 18.93 4.53 9.35
CA TRP A 89 17.83 4.78 10.30
C TRP A 89 17.26 3.44 10.77
#